data_AF-A0A6P0Z763-F1
#
_entry.id   AF-A0A6P0Z763-F1
#
_cell.length_a   1.000
_cell.length_b   1.000
_cell.length_c   1.000
_cell.angle_alpha   90.00
_cell.angle_beta   90.00
_cell.angle_gamma   90.00
#
_symmetry.space_group_name_H-M   'P 1'
#
loop_
_entity.id
_entity.type
_entity.pdbx_description
1 polymer ?
#
loop_
_entity_poly.entity_id
_entity_poly.type
_entity_poly.pdbx_seq_one_letter_code
_entity_poly.pdbx_strand_id
1 'polypeptide(L)'
;GCTVQQQADGKFLCPCHGAVYSASGQVISGPAQRDLPRFQITQRTENQLQLRGVATASTAPGETIAADYYVFATDVPGVQQLFTLSEGEVNQQLFDQVQKLAVADPFAVARFWFDRDFDWSHSNFTSISGYQLTDSITLYHRIQEQFVAWSQKTGGSVVELHAYCYKEKEFPNQQALLSTFEEELYEIVPQLASAKILHRELVNQKNFSGYPPGSYAQRPETCTDAANLFFAGDWVKMPFPCGLMERAISSGLLASNAVLHREGLQRRTLLSVNPEGLLTI
;
A
#
# COMPACT_ATOMS: atom_id res chain seq x y z
N GLY A 1 -4.85 0.94 -6.38
CA GLY A 1 -5.69 0.01 -7.17
C GLY A 1 -4.79 -0.78 -8.10
N CYS A 2 -5.19 -1.98 -8.52
CA CYS A 2 -4.40 -2.81 -9.43
C CYS A 2 -4.63 -2.40 -10.90
N THR A 3 -3.56 -2.35 -11.70
CA THR A 3 -3.68 -2.20 -13.15
C THR A 3 -4.17 -3.50 -13.75
N VAL A 4 -5.28 -3.45 -14.49
CA VAL A 4 -5.85 -4.61 -15.18
C VAL A 4 -5.34 -4.69 -16.61
N GLN A 5 -5.10 -5.91 -17.10
CA GLN A 5 -4.61 -6.13 -18.47
C GLN A 5 -5.71 -6.69 -19.35
N GLN A 6 -5.82 -6.17 -20.58
CA GLN A 6 -6.74 -6.72 -21.58
C GLN A 6 -6.23 -8.08 -22.07
N GLN A 7 -7.12 -9.07 -22.06
CA GLN A 7 -6.87 -10.43 -22.50
C GLN A 7 -7.22 -10.59 -23.98
N ALA A 8 -6.80 -11.71 -24.59
CA ALA A 8 -7.07 -12.01 -26.00
C ALA A 8 -8.57 -12.08 -26.36
N ASP A 9 -9.43 -12.38 -25.39
CA ASP A 9 -10.89 -12.39 -25.55
C ASP A 9 -11.54 -11.00 -25.35
N GLY A 10 -10.74 -9.95 -25.19
CA GLY A 10 -11.16 -8.57 -25.02
C GLY A 10 -11.56 -8.17 -23.60
N LYS A 11 -11.62 -9.12 -22.66
CA LYS A 11 -11.91 -8.86 -21.24
C LYS A 11 -10.69 -8.28 -20.52
N PHE A 12 -10.88 -7.68 -19.36
CA PHE A 12 -9.78 -7.30 -18.49
C PHE A 12 -9.67 -8.27 -17.30
N LEU A 13 -8.44 -8.63 -16.95
CA LEU A 13 -8.14 -9.45 -15.78
C LEU A 13 -7.30 -8.63 -14.78
N CYS A 14 -7.72 -8.62 -13.52
CA CYS A 14 -6.89 -8.14 -12.42
C CYS A 14 -5.94 -9.26 -11.96
N PRO A 15 -4.62 -9.08 -12.09
CA PRO A 15 -3.66 -10.11 -11.66
C PRO A 15 -3.59 -10.27 -10.14
N CYS A 16 -3.92 -9.23 -9.37
CA CYS A 16 -3.79 -9.23 -7.91
C CYS A 16 -4.77 -10.16 -7.19
N HIS A 17 -6.01 -10.24 -7.66
CA HIS A 17 -7.11 -10.93 -6.95
C HIS A 17 -8.15 -11.55 -7.91
N GLY A 18 -7.78 -11.76 -9.18
CA GLY A 18 -8.54 -12.57 -10.14
C GLY A 18 -9.88 -11.98 -10.59
N ALA A 19 -10.13 -10.68 -10.35
CA ALA A 19 -11.35 -10.04 -10.84
C ALA A 19 -11.34 -9.94 -12.37
N VAL A 20 -12.48 -10.29 -12.99
CA VAL A 20 -12.67 -10.25 -14.45
C VAL A 20 -13.68 -9.17 -14.80
N TYR A 21 -13.35 -8.37 -15.81
CA TYR A 21 -14.20 -7.30 -16.31
C TYR A 21 -14.48 -7.47 -17.80
N SER A 22 -15.65 -7.02 -18.26
CA SER A 22 -16.00 -6.98 -19.67
C SER A 22 -15.11 -6.00 -20.44
N ALA A 23 -15.17 -6.04 -21.77
CA ALA A 23 -14.49 -5.07 -22.63
C ALA A 23 -14.94 -3.61 -22.37
N SER A 24 -16.13 -3.39 -21.78
CA SER A 24 -16.64 -2.08 -21.40
C SER A 24 -16.25 -1.66 -19.97
N GLY A 25 -15.54 -2.54 -19.23
CA GLY A 25 -15.07 -2.35 -17.86
C GLY A 25 -16.02 -2.84 -16.77
N GLN A 26 -17.12 -3.52 -17.12
CA GLN A 26 -18.11 -3.98 -16.14
C GLN A 26 -17.62 -5.23 -15.41
N VAL A 27 -17.84 -5.33 -14.10
CA VAL A 27 -17.50 -6.54 -13.34
C VAL A 27 -18.28 -7.73 -13.88
N ILE A 28 -17.57 -8.81 -14.20
CA ILE A 28 -18.16 -10.11 -14.58
C ILE A 28 -18.03 -11.10 -13.42
N SER A 29 -16.86 -11.18 -12.79
CA SER A 29 -16.61 -12.13 -11.70
C SER A 29 -15.43 -11.73 -10.82
N GLY A 30 -15.27 -12.44 -9.70
CA GLY A 30 -14.22 -12.21 -8.70
C GLY A 30 -14.66 -11.25 -7.58
N PRO A 31 -13.73 -10.84 -6.70
CA PRO A 31 -14.07 -10.11 -5.49
C PRO A 31 -14.40 -8.62 -5.72
N ALA A 32 -14.21 -8.10 -6.94
CA ALA A 32 -14.45 -6.70 -7.25
C ALA A 32 -15.95 -6.36 -7.17
N GLN A 33 -16.29 -5.30 -6.45
CA GLN A 33 -17.68 -4.84 -6.28
C GLN A 33 -18.04 -3.65 -7.20
N ARG A 34 -17.08 -3.15 -7.98
CA ARG A 34 -17.24 -1.94 -8.81
C ARG A 34 -16.59 -2.13 -10.17
N ASP A 35 -17.24 -1.57 -11.18
CA ASP A 35 -16.74 -1.49 -12.55
C ASP A 35 -15.43 -0.69 -12.61
N LEU A 36 -14.64 -0.91 -13.68
CA LEU A 36 -13.44 -0.14 -13.93
C LEU A 36 -13.78 1.34 -14.10
N PRO A 37 -13.07 2.25 -13.39
CA PRO A 37 -13.27 3.68 -13.54
C PRO A 37 -12.95 4.11 -14.97
N ARG A 38 -13.79 4.98 -15.53
CA ARG A 38 -13.56 5.58 -16.84
C ARG A 38 -12.84 6.91 -16.71
N PHE A 39 -11.87 7.13 -17.57
CA PHE A 39 -11.12 8.38 -17.63
C PHE A 39 -11.23 8.99 -19.02
N GLN A 40 -11.39 10.32 -19.06
CA GLN A 40 -11.28 11.11 -20.27
C GLN A 40 -9.83 11.53 -20.42
N ILE A 41 -9.27 11.30 -21.60
CA ILE A 41 -7.97 11.86 -21.95
C ILE A 41 -8.16 13.36 -22.17
N THR A 42 -7.59 14.19 -21.28
CA THR A 42 -7.64 15.66 -21.42
C THR A 42 -6.48 16.18 -22.23
N GLN A 43 -5.33 15.50 -22.19
CA GLN A 43 -4.16 15.86 -22.95
C GLN A 43 -3.36 14.60 -23.32
N ARG A 44 -2.78 14.60 -24.52
CA ARG A 44 -1.86 13.56 -24.98
C ARG A 44 -0.58 14.23 -25.48
N THR A 45 0.55 13.78 -24.96
CA THR A 45 1.88 14.01 -25.53
C THR A 45 2.43 12.69 -26.07
N GLU A 46 3.62 12.69 -26.67
CA GLU A 46 4.23 11.45 -27.20
C GLU A 46 4.37 10.36 -26.13
N ASN A 47 4.72 10.73 -24.89
CA ASN A 47 5.03 9.78 -23.81
C ASN A 47 4.12 9.89 -22.58
N GLN A 48 3.12 10.78 -22.58
CA GLN A 48 2.25 10.98 -21.42
C GLN A 48 0.79 11.18 -21.81
N LEU A 49 -0.11 10.68 -20.97
CA LEU A 49 -1.54 10.94 -21.02
C LEU A 49 -1.95 11.65 -19.74
N GLN A 50 -2.61 12.79 -19.88
CA GLN A 50 -3.33 13.39 -18.77
C GLN A 50 -4.75 12.84 -18.78
N LEU A 51 -5.13 12.18 -17.70
CA LEU A 51 -6.42 11.56 -17.51
C LEU A 51 -7.21 12.37 -16.49
N ARG A 52 -8.44 12.75 -16.86
CA ARG A 52 -9.45 13.23 -15.91
C ARG A 52 -10.41 12.09 -15.65
N GLY A 53 -10.70 11.78 -14.39
CA GLY A 53 -11.78 10.86 -14.08
C GLY A 53 -13.06 11.36 -14.76
N VAL A 54 -13.63 10.55 -15.64
CA VAL A 54 -15.03 10.77 -15.98
C VAL A 54 -15.71 10.35 -14.69
N ALA A 55 -16.15 11.33 -13.89
CA ALA A 55 -17.25 11.03 -13.01
C ALA A 55 -18.32 10.48 -13.94
N THR A 56 -18.45 9.15 -14.03
CA THR A 56 -19.78 8.58 -14.18
C THR A 56 -20.50 9.26 -13.05
N ALA A 57 -21.26 10.31 -13.36
CA ALA A 57 -22.15 10.91 -12.40
C ALA A 57 -22.83 9.72 -11.78
N SER A 58 -22.48 9.43 -10.52
CA SER A 58 -23.16 8.37 -9.80
C SER A 58 -24.56 8.93 -9.73
N THR A 59 -25.41 8.46 -10.63
CA THR A 59 -26.84 8.74 -10.61
C THR A 59 -27.48 8.02 -9.44
N ALA A 60 -26.76 7.06 -8.83
CA ALA A 60 -27.04 6.66 -7.47
C ALA A 60 -26.75 7.88 -6.56
N PRO A 61 -27.78 8.44 -5.90
CA PRO A 61 -27.58 9.50 -4.93
C PRO A 61 -26.54 9.05 -3.92
N GLY A 62 -25.67 9.97 -3.50
CA GLY A 62 -24.74 9.69 -2.40
C GLY A 62 -25.54 9.14 -1.23
N GLU A 63 -25.19 7.94 -0.77
CA GLU A 63 -25.83 7.36 0.39
C GLU A 63 -25.34 8.11 1.63
N THR A 64 -26.28 8.71 2.37
CA THR A 64 -25.96 9.28 3.67
C THR A 64 -25.90 8.16 4.70
N ILE A 65 -24.70 7.92 5.24
CA ILE A 65 -24.50 6.98 6.34
C ILE A 65 -24.54 7.77 7.66
N ALA A 66 -25.61 7.62 8.41
CA ALA A 66 -25.74 8.16 9.77
C ALA A 66 -25.10 7.22 10.78
N ALA A 67 -24.26 7.74 11.66
CA ALA A 67 -23.61 7.01 12.73
C ALA A 67 -23.37 7.91 13.95
N ASP A 68 -23.33 7.33 15.15
CA ASP A 68 -23.00 8.06 16.37
C ASP A 68 -21.53 8.52 16.38
N TYR A 69 -20.65 7.75 15.73
CA TYR A 69 -19.22 8.00 15.63
C TYR A 69 -18.69 7.74 14.22
N TYR A 70 -17.76 8.59 13.78
CA TYR A 70 -17.06 8.50 12.51
C TYR A 70 -15.55 8.35 12.75
N VAL A 71 -14.90 7.48 11.96
CA VAL A 71 -13.45 7.29 12.01
C VAL A 71 -12.88 7.40 10.60
N PHE A 72 -11.98 8.35 10.35
CA PHE A 72 -11.20 8.35 9.12
C PHE A 72 -10.01 7.40 9.30
N ALA A 73 -10.10 6.25 8.64
CA ALA A 73 -9.08 5.19 8.61
C ALA A 73 -8.47 5.03 7.21
N THR A 74 -8.20 6.16 6.54
CA THR A 74 -7.68 6.21 5.17
C THR A 74 -6.15 6.39 5.15
N ASP A 75 -5.54 6.26 3.98
CA ASP A 75 -4.15 6.70 3.75
C ASP A 75 -4.05 8.23 3.67
N VAL A 76 -2.82 8.75 3.53
CA VAL A 76 -2.56 10.20 3.45
C VAL A 76 -3.29 10.86 2.26
N PRO A 77 -3.21 10.34 1.02
CA PRO A 77 -3.98 10.90 -0.08
C PRO A 77 -5.50 10.88 0.18
N GLY A 78 -6.02 9.80 0.75
CA GLY A 78 -7.43 9.66 1.08
C GLY A 78 -7.90 10.69 2.09
N VAL A 79 -7.16 10.91 3.18
CA VAL A 79 -7.57 11.90 4.20
C VAL A 79 -7.46 13.34 3.66
N GLN A 80 -6.42 13.64 2.86
CA GLN A 80 -6.29 14.95 2.21
C GLN A 80 -7.47 15.23 1.28
N GLN A 81 -7.91 14.22 0.52
CA GLN A 81 -9.07 14.32 -0.35
C GLN A 81 -10.36 14.50 0.45
N LEU A 82 -10.57 13.73 1.53
CA LEU A 82 -11.75 13.87 2.40
C LEU A 82 -11.85 15.28 2.97
N PHE A 83 -10.75 15.86 3.46
CA PHE A 83 -10.72 17.23 3.96
C PHE A 83 -11.01 18.27 2.87
N THR A 84 -10.55 18.03 1.64
CA THR A 84 -10.85 18.92 0.50
C THR A 84 -12.33 18.91 0.11
N LEU A 85 -13.00 17.76 0.30
CA LEU A 85 -14.42 17.57 0.02
C LEU A 85 -15.32 17.89 1.21
N SER A 86 -14.75 18.19 2.39
CA SER A 86 -15.52 18.45 3.60
C SER A 86 -16.22 19.82 3.51
N GLU A 87 -17.49 19.86 3.90
CA GLU A 87 -18.29 21.07 4.00
C GLU A 87 -18.56 21.42 5.48
N GLY A 88 -18.79 22.69 5.78
CA GLY A 88 -19.06 23.18 7.15
C GLY A 88 -17.86 23.83 7.83
N GLU A 89 -17.90 23.92 9.15
CA GLU A 89 -16.82 24.50 9.94
C GLU A 89 -15.69 23.47 10.11
N VAL A 90 -14.55 23.73 9.46
CA VAL A 90 -13.34 22.91 9.57
C VAL A 90 -12.28 23.70 10.33
N ASN A 91 -11.74 23.12 11.40
CA ASN A 91 -10.61 23.72 12.12
C ASN A 91 -9.43 23.91 11.15
N GLN A 92 -9.02 25.17 10.93
CA GLN A 92 -7.99 25.53 9.96
C GLN A 92 -6.62 24.93 10.30
N GLN A 93 -6.26 24.87 11.59
CA GLN A 93 -5.00 24.26 12.01
C GLN A 93 -4.98 22.77 11.66
N LEU A 94 -6.09 22.07 11.91
CA LEU A 94 -6.19 20.65 11.58
C LEU A 94 -6.17 20.42 10.06
N PHE A 95 -6.88 21.25 9.29
CA PHE A 95 -6.84 21.20 7.83
C PHE A 95 -5.39 21.34 7.35
N ASP A 96 -4.66 22.35 7.83
CA ASP A 96 -3.26 22.58 7.47
C ASP A 96 -2.35 21.41 7.86
N GLN A 97 -2.56 20.80 9.04
CA GLN A 97 -1.81 19.61 9.47
C GLN A 97 -2.02 18.44 8.51
N VAL A 98 -3.26 18.16 8.11
CA VAL A 98 -3.61 17.10 7.17
C VAL A 98 -3.01 17.37 5.78
N GLN A 99 -3.13 18.59 5.27
CA GLN A 99 -2.57 18.95 3.95
C GLN A 99 -1.03 18.91 3.94
N LYS A 100 -0.37 19.10 5.09
CA LYS A 100 1.09 18.99 5.22
C LYS A 100 1.61 17.56 5.41
N LEU A 101 0.74 16.57 5.55
CA LEU A 101 1.16 15.17 5.62
C LEU A 101 1.92 14.78 4.36
N ALA A 102 3.14 14.28 4.53
CA ALA A 102 3.97 13.83 3.43
C ALA A 102 3.58 12.42 3.01
N VAL A 103 3.66 12.15 1.71
CA VAL A 103 3.71 10.80 1.14
C VAL A 103 5.17 10.45 0.89
N ALA A 104 5.58 9.24 1.25
CA ALA A 104 6.94 8.76 1.00
C ALA A 104 7.22 8.60 -0.50
N ASP A 105 8.49 8.45 -0.84
CA ASP A 105 8.90 8.01 -2.18
C ASP A 105 8.25 6.66 -2.53
N PRO A 106 8.02 6.37 -3.83
CA PRO A 106 7.32 5.16 -4.23
C PRO A 106 8.08 3.90 -3.84
N PHE A 107 7.35 2.79 -3.74
CA PHE A 107 7.92 1.47 -3.55
C PHE A 107 7.48 0.53 -4.66
N ALA A 108 8.27 -0.52 -4.87
CA ALA A 108 7.95 -1.58 -5.80
C ALA A 108 8.31 -2.94 -5.21
N VAL A 109 7.48 -3.93 -5.48
CA VAL A 109 7.69 -5.31 -5.07
C VAL A 109 7.43 -6.19 -6.28
N ALA A 110 8.44 -6.97 -6.68
CA ALA A 110 8.32 -7.90 -7.79
C ALA A 110 8.46 -9.34 -7.28
N ARG A 111 7.46 -10.17 -7.55
CA ARG A 111 7.43 -11.58 -7.20
C ARG A 111 7.54 -12.43 -8.44
N PHE A 112 8.42 -13.43 -8.39
CA PHE A 112 8.77 -14.32 -9.47
C PHE A 112 8.52 -15.77 -9.06
N TRP A 113 7.89 -16.53 -9.94
CA TRP A 113 7.72 -17.97 -9.81
C TRP A 113 8.60 -18.68 -10.82
N PHE A 114 9.42 -19.61 -10.35
CA PHE A 114 10.32 -20.39 -11.20
C PHE A 114 9.93 -21.87 -11.21
N ASP A 115 10.34 -22.56 -12.27
CA ASP A 115 10.15 -24.00 -12.47
C ASP A 115 11.00 -24.89 -11.55
N ARG A 116 11.94 -24.31 -10.82
CA ARG A 116 12.87 -25.01 -9.92
C ARG A 116 13.19 -24.19 -8.67
N ASP A 117 13.62 -24.89 -7.63
CA ASP A 117 14.28 -24.31 -6.46
C ASP A 117 15.79 -24.15 -6.70
N PHE A 118 16.48 -23.54 -5.75
CA PHE A 118 17.91 -23.23 -5.79
C PHE A 118 18.53 -23.26 -4.39
N ASP A 119 19.85 -23.45 -4.35
CA ASP A 119 20.59 -23.44 -3.09
C ASP A 119 20.66 -22.02 -2.53
N TRP A 120 20.32 -21.85 -1.26
CA TRP A 120 20.39 -20.56 -0.57
C TRP A 120 20.75 -20.76 0.90
N SER A 121 21.87 -20.17 1.31
CA SER A 121 22.48 -20.32 2.63
C SER A 121 22.22 -19.16 3.58
N HIS A 122 21.49 -18.12 3.13
CA HIS A 122 21.16 -16.96 3.94
C HIS A 122 19.74 -17.06 4.53
N SER A 123 19.35 -16.06 5.32
CA SER A 123 17.99 -15.95 5.82
C SER A 123 16.97 -15.89 4.68
N ASN A 124 15.79 -16.48 4.89
CA ASN A 124 14.70 -16.44 3.91
C ASN A 124 14.18 -15.02 3.67
N PHE A 125 14.44 -14.06 4.57
CA PHE A 125 14.32 -12.64 4.34
C PHE A 125 15.69 -12.01 4.57
N THR A 126 16.27 -11.39 3.54
CA THR A 126 17.60 -10.82 3.59
C THR A 126 17.59 -9.42 2.97
N SER A 127 18.05 -8.42 3.73
CA SER A 127 18.38 -7.11 3.19
C SER A 127 19.67 -7.19 2.40
N ILE A 128 19.70 -6.55 1.22
CA ILE A 128 20.83 -6.52 0.32
C ILE A 128 21.15 -5.06 -0.05
N SER A 129 22.35 -4.83 -0.56
CA SER A 129 22.81 -3.48 -0.93
C SER A 129 23.78 -3.56 -2.09
N GLY A 130 23.98 -2.44 -2.79
CA GLY A 130 24.88 -2.36 -3.94
C GLY A 130 24.19 -2.55 -5.30
N TYR A 131 22.88 -2.73 -5.27
CA TYR A 131 22.01 -2.81 -6.44
C TYR A 131 21.39 -1.44 -6.74
N GLN A 132 20.94 -1.25 -7.98
CA GLN A 132 20.30 0.00 -8.41
C GLN A 132 18.89 0.13 -7.84
N LEU A 133 18.16 -0.98 -7.72
CA LEU A 133 16.76 -0.98 -7.31
C LEU A 133 16.50 -1.84 -6.06
N THR A 134 17.11 -3.02 -5.95
CA THR A 134 16.72 -4.01 -4.94
C THR A 134 17.34 -3.76 -3.56
N ASP A 135 16.48 -3.66 -2.54
CA ASP A 135 16.85 -3.50 -1.13
C ASP A 135 16.72 -4.79 -0.32
N SER A 136 15.87 -5.73 -0.75
CA SER A 136 15.76 -7.04 -0.08
C SER A 136 15.22 -8.13 -0.98
N ILE A 137 15.55 -9.37 -0.61
CA ILE A 137 15.08 -10.62 -1.22
C ILE A 137 14.37 -11.46 -0.18
N THR A 138 13.21 -12.01 -0.55
CA THR A 138 12.39 -12.89 0.29
C THR A 138 12.03 -14.19 -0.44
N LEU A 139 12.28 -15.32 0.21
CA LEU A 139 11.97 -16.66 -0.29
C LEU A 139 10.63 -17.15 0.26
N TYR A 140 9.54 -16.66 -0.34
CA TYR A 140 8.17 -16.98 0.11
C TYR A 140 7.85 -18.48 0.11
N HIS A 141 8.40 -19.21 -0.84
CA HIS A 141 8.29 -20.67 -0.92
C HIS A 141 8.89 -21.42 0.28
N ARG A 142 9.54 -20.72 1.23
CA ARG A 142 10.11 -21.29 2.45
C ARG A 142 9.45 -20.81 3.74
N ILE A 143 8.66 -19.74 3.70
CA ILE A 143 8.16 -19.06 4.90
C ILE A 143 6.65 -18.89 4.97
N GLN A 144 5.94 -18.87 3.83
CA GLN A 144 4.50 -18.69 3.81
C GLN A 144 3.81 -19.96 3.34
N GLU A 145 2.91 -20.48 4.18
CA GLU A 145 2.30 -21.81 4.08
C GLU A 145 1.81 -22.16 2.67
N GLN A 146 1.06 -21.25 2.02
CA GLN A 146 0.53 -21.47 0.67
C GLN A 146 1.63 -21.66 -0.40
N PHE A 147 2.74 -20.93 -0.28
CA PHE A 147 3.86 -21.02 -1.22
C PHE A 147 4.79 -22.18 -0.90
N VAL A 148 4.92 -22.55 0.38
CA VAL A 148 5.60 -23.78 0.82
C VAL A 148 4.89 -25.01 0.25
N ALA A 149 3.57 -25.10 0.42
CA ALA A 149 2.78 -26.21 -0.08
C ALA A 149 2.84 -26.32 -1.62
N TRP A 150 2.81 -25.17 -2.32
CA TRP A 150 2.98 -25.13 -3.77
C TRP A 150 4.36 -25.64 -4.20
N SER A 151 5.42 -25.16 -3.55
CA SER A 151 6.81 -25.54 -3.85
C SER A 151 7.07 -27.02 -3.61
N GLN A 152 6.58 -27.60 -2.51
CA GLN A 152 6.68 -29.05 -2.24
C GLN A 152 6.00 -29.90 -3.33
N LYS A 153 4.92 -29.39 -3.93
CA LYS A 153 4.18 -30.10 -4.98
C LYS A 153 4.85 -30.00 -6.35
N THR A 154 5.44 -28.85 -6.68
CA THR A 154 5.95 -28.55 -8.03
C THR A 154 7.46 -28.66 -8.17
N GLY A 155 8.19 -28.59 -7.05
CA GLY A 155 9.64 -28.37 -7.03
C GLY A 155 10.07 -26.95 -7.42
N GLY A 156 9.12 -26.03 -7.62
CA GLY A 156 9.39 -24.65 -8.02
C GLY A 156 9.66 -23.72 -6.84
N SER A 157 10.15 -22.51 -7.13
CA SER A 157 10.40 -21.48 -6.12
C SER A 157 9.56 -20.21 -6.35
N VAL A 158 9.30 -19.50 -5.25
CA VAL A 158 8.62 -18.20 -5.22
C VAL A 158 9.54 -17.21 -4.51
N VAL A 159 10.05 -16.23 -5.26
CA VAL A 159 11.04 -15.24 -4.81
C VAL A 159 10.47 -13.85 -5.00
N GLU A 160 10.61 -12.99 -4.00
CA GLU A 160 10.12 -11.61 -4.05
C GLU A 160 11.25 -10.64 -3.74
N LEU A 161 11.40 -9.63 -4.59
CA LEU A 161 12.33 -8.52 -4.42
C LEU A 161 11.57 -7.26 -4.05
N HIS A 162 12.15 -6.45 -3.15
CA HIS A 162 11.57 -5.18 -2.71
C HIS A 162 12.52 -4.03 -3.03
N ALA A 163 11.93 -2.91 -3.45
CA ALA A 163 12.55 -1.60 -3.52
C ALA A 163 11.75 -0.64 -2.66
N TYR A 164 12.37 -0.11 -1.61
CA TYR A 164 11.81 0.87 -0.69
C TYR A 164 12.26 2.26 -1.11
N CYS A 165 11.31 3.20 -1.28
CA CYS A 165 11.63 4.60 -1.58
C CYS A 165 12.54 4.79 -2.81
N TYR A 166 12.28 4.06 -3.90
CA TYR A 166 13.12 4.14 -5.10
C TYR A 166 12.96 5.50 -5.80
N LYS A 167 14.00 5.91 -6.54
CA LYS A 167 14.01 7.20 -7.25
C LYS A 167 13.19 7.11 -8.53
N GLU A 168 11.98 7.68 -8.50
CA GLU A 168 11.03 7.66 -9.63
C GLU A 168 11.61 8.13 -10.97
N LYS A 169 12.56 9.09 -10.94
CA LYS A 169 13.22 9.59 -12.16
C LYS A 169 14.11 8.57 -12.87
N GLU A 170 14.64 7.60 -12.13
CA GLU A 170 15.52 6.54 -12.67
C GLU A 170 14.69 5.38 -13.26
N PHE A 171 13.41 5.26 -12.87
CA PHE A 171 12.51 4.17 -13.26
C PHE A 171 11.19 4.72 -13.83
N PRO A 172 11.15 5.09 -15.12
CA PRO A 172 10.04 5.86 -15.69
C PRO A 172 8.74 5.07 -15.87
N ASN A 173 8.78 3.74 -15.79
CA ASN A 173 7.61 2.89 -15.94
C ASN A 173 7.79 1.53 -15.23
N GLN A 174 6.68 0.81 -15.09
CA GLN A 174 6.64 -0.51 -14.43
C GLN A 174 7.48 -1.57 -15.15
N GLN A 175 7.65 -1.46 -16.48
CA GLN A 175 8.49 -2.40 -17.21
C GLN A 175 9.97 -2.23 -16.85
N ALA A 176 10.45 -0.99 -16.69
CA ALA A 176 11.79 -0.70 -16.22
C ALA A 176 12.04 -1.30 -14.83
N LEU A 177 11.09 -1.11 -13.89
CA LEU A 177 11.17 -1.73 -12.56
C LEU A 177 11.27 -3.25 -12.63
N LEU A 178 10.36 -3.91 -13.38
CA LEU A 178 10.32 -5.37 -13.45
C LEU A 178 11.57 -5.95 -14.13
N SER A 179 12.06 -5.29 -15.19
CA SER A 179 13.29 -5.68 -15.87
C SER A 179 14.51 -5.56 -14.96
N THR A 180 14.67 -4.44 -14.24
CA THR A 180 15.78 -4.26 -13.30
C THR A 180 15.72 -5.25 -12.15
N PHE A 181 14.54 -5.51 -11.58
CA PHE A 181 14.41 -6.56 -10.56
C PHE A 181 14.81 -7.94 -11.09
N GLU A 182 14.43 -8.30 -12.31
CA GLU A 182 14.80 -9.59 -12.90
C GLU A 182 16.31 -9.69 -13.17
N GLU A 183 16.92 -8.63 -13.70
CA GLU A 183 18.38 -8.56 -13.92
C GLU A 183 19.15 -8.71 -12.60
N GLU A 184 18.79 -7.93 -11.58
CA GLU A 184 19.42 -7.98 -10.26
C GLU A 184 19.15 -9.33 -9.56
N LEU A 185 17.97 -9.95 -9.75
CA LEU A 185 17.69 -11.29 -9.23
C LEU A 185 18.68 -12.34 -9.75
N TYR A 186 19.06 -12.26 -11.03
CA TYR A 186 20.04 -13.17 -11.60
C TYR A 186 21.47 -12.89 -11.11
N GLU A 187 21.79 -11.65 -10.74
CA GLU A 187 23.06 -11.36 -10.07
C GLU A 187 23.08 -11.91 -8.65
N ILE A 188 21.97 -11.78 -7.91
CA ILE A 188 21.82 -12.27 -6.54
C ILE A 188 21.79 -13.81 -6.50
N VAL A 189 21.08 -14.43 -7.46
CA VAL A 189 20.89 -15.88 -7.56
C VAL A 189 21.19 -16.36 -9.00
N PRO A 190 22.47 -16.56 -9.36
CA PRO A 190 22.86 -16.90 -10.73
C PRO A 190 22.24 -18.18 -11.29
N GLN A 191 21.88 -19.15 -10.43
CA GLN A 191 21.24 -20.40 -10.86
C GLN A 191 19.89 -20.15 -11.55
N LEU A 192 19.18 -19.08 -11.16
CA LEU A 192 17.86 -18.73 -11.71
C LEU A 192 17.94 -18.17 -13.12
N ALA A 193 19.09 -17.71 -13.61
CA ALA A 193 19.25 -17.22 -14.98
C ALA A 193 18.94 -18.29 -16.04
N SER A 194 19.07 -19.57 -15.68
CA SER A 194 18.75 -20.72 -16.53
C SER A 194 17.37 -21.35 -16.22
N ALA A 195 16.68 -20.84 -15.20
CA ALA A 195 15.37 -21.32 -14.78
C ALA A 195 14.26 -20.73 -15.66
N LYS A 196 13.16 -21.47 -15.81
CA LYS A 196 12.00 -20.95 -16.52
C LYS A 196 11.14 -20.15 -15.55
N ILE A 197 10.93 -18.87 -15.84
CA ILE A 197 9.92 -18.07 -15.15
C ILE A 197 8.53 -18.53 -15.58
N LEU A 198 7.75 -19.00 -14.61
CA LEU A 198 6.37 -19.43 -14.76
C LEU A 198 5.40 -18.25 -14.65
N HIS A 199 5.68 -17.31 -13.75
CA HIS A 199 4.83 -16.15 -13.51
C HIS A 199 5.64 -15.00 -12.90
N ARG A 200 5.13 -13.77 -13.10
CA ARG A 200 5.65 -12.53 -12.52
C ARG A 200 4.49 -11.69 -12.03
N GLU A 201 4.64 -11.08 -10.87
CA GLU A 201 3.70 -10.13 -10.30
C GLU A 201 4.48 -8.88 -9.85
N LEU A 202 3.99 -7.69 -10.21
CA LEU A 202 4.56 -6.42 -9.76
C LEU A 202 3.49 -5.62 -9.03
N VAL A 203 3.82 -5.19 -7.81
CA VAL A 203 3.08 -4.16 -7.09
C VAL A 203 3.96 -2.91 -7.05
N ASN A 204 3.42 -1.79 -7.52
CA ASN A 204 4.11 -0.51 -7.50
C ASN A 204 3.14 0.60 -7.08
N GLN A 205 3.44 1.28 -5.97
CA GLN A 205 2.54 2.26 -5.36
C GLN A 205 3.32 3.43 -4.74
N LYS A 206 2.61 4.54 -4.51
CA LYS A 206 3.09 5.78 -3.86
C LYS A 206 2.03 6.31 -2.91
N ASN A 207 1.89 5.65 -1.76
CA ASN A 207 0.80 5.92 -0.82
C ASN A 207 1.19 5.73 0.66
N PHE A 208 2.45 5.42 0.94
CA PHE A 208 2.90 5.29 2.32
C PHE A 208 3.04 6.66 2.98
N SER A 209 2.72 6.73 4.26
CA SER A 209 2.98 7.92 5.06
C SER A 209 4.47 8.21 5.10
N GLY A 210 4.87 9.41 4.67
CA GLY A 210 6.23 9.89 4.81
C GLY A 210 6.46 10.49 6.19
N TYR A 211 7.65 10.29 6.78
CA TYR A 211 8.01 10.83 8.10
C TYR A 211 9.28 11.71 8.04
N PRO A 212 9.24 12.89 7.37
CA PRO A 212 10.39 13.78 7.34
C PRO A 212 10.84 14.18 8.75
N PRO A 213 12.16 14.46 8.96
CA PRO A 213 12.64 15.01 10.22
C PRO A 213 11.83 16.22 10.68
N GLY A 214 11.44 16.26 11.96
CA GLY A 214 10.63 17.34 12.53
C GLY A 214 9.12 17.26 12.24
N SER A 215 8.64 16.33 11.42
CA SER A 215 7.21 16.24 11.06
C SER A 215 6.28 15.82 12.20
N TYR A 216 6.81 15.16 13.25
CA TYR A 216 6.00 14.55 14.31
C TYR A 216 5.11 15.55 15.05
N ALA A 217 5.63 16.74 15.38
CA ALA A 217 4.91 17.74 16.17
C ALA A 217 3.65 18.26 15.47
N GLN A 218 3.63 18.23 14.13
CA GLN A 218 2.55 18.76 13.29
C GLN A 218 1.60 17.67 12.78
N ARG A 219 1.73 16.42 13.24
CA ARG A 219 0.79 15.36 12.89
C ARG A 219 -0.52 15.50 13.67
N PRO A 220 -1.68 15.25 13.03
CA PRO A 220 -2.95 15.16 13.73
C PRO A 220 -2.95 14.02 14.77
N GLU A 221 -3.63 14.24 15.88
CA GLU A 221 -3.86 13.22 16.91
C GLU A 221 -5.13 12.41 16.59
N THR A 222 -5.34 11.30 17.29
CA THR A 222 -6.52 10.45 17.13
C THR A 222 -7.83 11.20 17.42
N CYS A 223 -7.87 12.02 18.47
CA CYS A 223 -9.05 12.79 18.84
C CYS A 223 -9.04 14.14 18.11
N THR A 224 -10.21 14.54 17.60
CA THR A 224 -10.40 15.84 16.95
C THR A 224 -11.29 16.74 17.82
N ASP A 225 -11.38 18.02 17.46
CA ASP A 225 -12.30 18.96 18.12
C ASP A 225 -13.77 18.64 17.83
N ALA A 226 -14.05 18.04 16.66
CA ALA A 226 -15.38 17.51 16.38
C ALA A 226 -15.60 16.28 17.26
N ALA A 227 -16.59 16.38 18.15
CA ALA A 227 -16.83 15.36 19.16
C ALA A 227 -16.83 13.98 18.49
N ASN A 228 -17.79 13.64 17.66
CA ASN A 228 -17.91 12.29 17.12
C ASN A 228 -16.95 11.89 15.98
N LEU A 229 -15.86 12.63 15.71
CA LEU A 229 -14.89 12.30 14.66
C LEU A 229 -13.51 11.95 15.24
N PHE A 230 -12.97 10.82 14.78
CA PHE A 230 -11.64 10.33 15.16
C PHE A 230 -10.78 9.95 13.95
N PHE A 231 -9.47 9.89 14.16
CA PHE A 231 -8.50 9.44 13.16
C PHE A 231 -7.80 8.15 13.55
N ALA A 232 -7.66 7.28 12.55
CA ALA A 232 -6.85 6.08 12.59
C ALA A 232 -6.04 5.98 11.30
N GLY A 233 -4.86 5.39 11.37
CA GLY A 233 -3.93 5.31 10.24
C GLY A 233 -2.51 5.50 10.71
N ASP A 234 -1.56 5.01 9.91
CA ASP A 234 -0.14 5.15 10.22
C ASP A 234 0.30 6.63 10.29
N TRP A 235 -0.34 7.52 9.52
CA TRP A 235 -0.09 8.95 9.52
C TRP A 235 -0.43 9.67 10.83
N VAL A 236 -1.27 9.08 11.68
CA VAL A 236 -1.71 9.67 12.96
C VAL A 236 -0.53 9.78 13.93
N LYS A 237 -0.54 10.83 14.75
CA LYS A 237 0.44 11.04 15.82
C LYS A 237 0.26 9.99 16.91
N MET A 238 1.30 9.19 17.12
CA MET A 238 1.29 8.08 18.07
C MET A 238 1.92 8.50 19.41
N PRO A 239 1.27 8.26 20.55
CA PRO A 239 1.79 8.66 21.87
C PRO A 239 2.97 7.82 22.37
N PHE A 240 3.44 6.85 21.56
CA PHE A 240 4.54 5.96 21.87
C PHE A 240 5.30 5.54 20.61
N PRO A 241 6.56 5.08 20.74
CA PRO A 241 7.34 4.61 19.60
C PRO A 241 6.70 3.39 18.94
N CYS A 242 6.39 3.50 17.65
CA CYS A 242 5.90 2.39 16.84
C CYS A 242 6.19 2.64 15.36
N GLY A 243 6.41 1.56 14.61
CA GLY A 243 6.73 1.58 13.18
C GLY A 243 5.54 1.19 12.31
N LEU A 244 5.41 1.83 11.14
CA LEU A 244 4.51 1.50 10.02
C LEU A 244 3.23 0.71 10.39
N MET A 245 3.22 -0.61 10.21
CA MET A 245 2.03 -1.46 10.46
C MET A 245 1.54 -1.38 11.91
N GLU A 246 2.45 -1.33 12.89
CA GLU A 246 2.10 -1.16 14.30
C GLU A 246 1.40 0.18 14.53
N ARG A 247 1.79 1.26 13.83
CA ARG A 247 1.10 2.56 13.94
C ARG A 247 -0.34 2.47 13.44
N ALA A 248 -0.58 1.79 12.32
CA ALA A 248 -1.92 1.61 11.77
C ALA A 248 -2.83 0.84 12.74
N ILE A 249 -2.32 -0.26 13.32
CA ILE A 249 -3.06 -1.04 14.32
C ILE A 249 -3.29 -0.24 15.59
N SER A 250 -2.23 0.31 16.17
CA SER A 250 -2.29 1.03 17.43
C SER A 250 -3.16 2.28 17.34
N SER A 251 -3.13 3.05 16.26
CA SER A 251 -4.03 4.20 16.07
C SER A 251 -5.50 3.78 15.96
N GLY A 252 -5.80 2.66 15.29
CA GLY A 252 -7.16 2.09 15.26
C GLY A 252 -7.65 1.67 16.66
N LEU A 253 -6.76 1.08 17.47
CA LEU A 253 -7.06 0.76 18.86
C LEU A 253 -7.26 2.02 19.72
N LEU A 254 -6.47 3.08 19.49
CA LEU A 254 -6.63 4.36 20.17
C LEU A 254 -7.97 5.02 19.81
N ALA A 255 -8.36 5.02 18.53
CA ALA A 255 -9.65 5.54 18.08
C ALA A 255 -10.81 4.76 18.73
N SER A 256 -10.71 3.43 18.73
CA SER A 256 -11.70 2.56 19.39
C SER A 256 -11.78 2.84 20.90
N ASN A 257 -10.64 3.03 21.57
CA ASN A 257 -10.58 3.39 22.97
C ASN A 257 -11.20 4.76 23.26
N ALA A 258 -11.10 5.72 22.35
CA ALA A 258 -11.71 7.02 22.49
C ALA A 258 -13.25 6.94 22.42
N VAL A 259 -13.78 6.09 21.53
CA VAL A 259 -15.23 5.77 21.50
C VAL A 259 -15.65 5.08 22.80
N LEU A 260 -14.97 4.00 23.19
CA LEU A 260 -15.28 3.24 24.42
C LEU A 260 -15.27 4.15 25.66
N HIS A 261 -14.31 5.07 25.76
CA HIS A 261 -14.24 6.01 26.86
C HIS A 261 -15.49 6.88 26.98
N ARG A 262 -16.03 7.35 25.86
CA ARG A 262 -17.21 8.22 25.84
C ARG A 262 -18.49 7.48 26.17
N GLU A 263 -18.55 6.22 25.81
CA GLU A 263 -19.63 5.31 26.19
C GLU A 263 -19.50 4.82 27.66
N GLY A 264 -18.48 5.27 28.40
CA GLY A 264 -18.23 4.81 29.78
C GLY A 264 -17.83 3.33 29.85
N LEU A 265 -17.34 2.77 28.75
CA LEU A 265 -16.94 1.37 28.63
C LEU A 265 -15.46 1.17 28.93
N GLN A 266 -15.10 -0.08 29.23
CA GLN A 266 -13.72 -0.48 29.47
C GLN A 266 -12.88 -0.32 28.19
N ARG A 267 -11.78 0.41 28.31
CA ARG A 267 -10.77 0.56 27.25
C ARG A 267 -9.83 -0.64 27.19
N ARG A 268 -9.29 -0.92 26.01
CA ARG A 268 -8.22 -1.88 25.80
C ARG A 268 -6.88 -1.30 26.27
N THR A 269 -6.10 -2.09 26.99
CA THR A 269 -4.70 -1.77 27.27
C THR A 269 -3.86 -1.95 26.00
N LEU A 270 -3.09 -0.91 25.63
CA LEU A 270 -2.07 -1.01 24.59
C LEU A 270 -0.71 -1.17 25.28
N LEU A 271 0.05 -2.16 24.85
CA LEU A 271 1.41 -2.40 25.33
C LEU A 271 2.39 -1.74 24.36
N SER A 272 3.37 -1.04 24.90
CA SER A 272 4.44 -0.39 24.13
C SER A 272 5.80 -0.66 24.78
N VAL A 273 6.85 -0.48 23.99
CA VAL A 273 8.21 -0.34 24.49
C VAL A 273 8.36 0.93 25.33
N ASN A 274 9.37 0.96 26.21
CA ASN A 274 9.73 2.16 26.95
C ASN A 274 10.17 3.27 25.98
N PRO A 275 9.70 4.52 26.16
CA PRO A 275 10.06 5.64 25.29
C PRO A 275 11.53 6.03 25.43
N GLU A 276 12.16 5.68 26.55
CA GLU A 276 13.57 5.93 26.84
C GLU A 276 14.31 4.61 26.87
N GLY A 277 15.46 4.56 26.18
CA GLY A 277 16.38 3.44 26.23
C GLY A 277 17.13 3.39 27.56
N LEU A 278 17.82 2.28 27.82
CA LEU A 278 18.66 2.11 29.01
C LEU A 278 19.86 3.07 29.06
N LEU A 279 20.20 3.69 27.93
CA LEU A 279 21.31 4.63 27.79
C LEU A 279 20.74 6.04 27.61
N THR A 280 20.84 6.85 28.66
CA THR A 280 20.70 8.31 28.57
C THR A 280 22.01 8.90 28.05
N ILE A 281 21.94 9.59 26.91
CA ILE A 281 23.07 10.35 26.33
C ILE A 281 22.89 11.83 26.71
#